data_AF-A0A2G9P2X4-F1
#
_entry.id   AF-A0A2G9P2X4-F1
#
_cell.length_a   1.000
_cell.length_b   1.000
_cell.length_c   1.000
_cell.angle_alpha   90.00
_cell.angle_beta   90.00
_cell.angle_gamma   90.00
#
_symmetry.space_group_name_H-M   'P 1'
#
loop_
_entity.id
_entity.type
_entity.pdbx_description
1 polymer ?
#
loop_
_entity_poly.entity_id
_entity_poly.type
_entity_poly.pdbx_seq_one_letter_code
_entity_poly.pdbx_strand_id
1 'polypeptide(L)' 'MIFLIVSIPIAFVSPTTGEIREHPFILLFYASITGISAIIIFSSYRDRKQRQKDNIKRRSKK' A
#
# COMPACT_ATOMS: atom_id res chain seq x y z
N MET A 1 1.29 7.51 -2.91
CA MET A 1 2.05 6.90 -4.02
C MET A 1 3.48 6.53 -3.61
N ILE A 2 4.18 7.33 -2.79
CA ILE A 2 5.52 7.00 -2.26
C ILE A 2 5.57 5.69 -1.44
N PHE A 3 4.55 5.39 -0.64
CA PHE A 3 4.50 4.14 0.14
C PHE A 3 4.43 2.84 -0.68
N LEU A 4 3.92 2.91 -1.92
CA LEU A 4 3.79 1.73 -2.80
C LEU A 4 5.13 1.36 -3.45
N ILE A 5 6.01 2.35 -3.68
CA ILE A 5 7.30 2.15 -4.35
C ILE A 5 8.38 1.63 -3.39
N VAL A 6 8.28 1.95 -2.10
CA VAL A 6 9.32 1.64 -1.10
C VAL A 6 9.14 0.27 -0.43
N SER A 7 7.93 -0.31 -0.46
CA SER A 7 7.61 -1.55 0.25
C SER A 7 8.16 -2.82 -0.43
N ILE A 8 8.42 -2.78 -1.74
CA ILE A 8 8.89 -3.95 -2.50
C ILE A 8 10.41 -4.16 -2.35
N PRO A 9 11.29 -3.14 -2.45
CA PRO A 9 12.74 -3.35 -2.40
C PRO A 9 13.28 -3.78 -1.03
N ILE A 10 12.65 -3.33 0.07
CA ILE A 10 13.11 -3.60 1.45
C ILE A 10 13.10 -5.09 1.81
N ALA A 11 12.25 -5.89 1.16
CA ALA A 11 12.19 -7.33 1.43
C ALA A 11 13.37 -8.12 0.81
N PHE A 12 14.05 -7.55 -0.20
CA PHE A 12 15.08 -8.24 -0.98
C PHE A 12 16.51 -7.77 -0.67
N VAL A 13 16.67 -6.60 -0.03
CA VAL A 13 17.97 -6.02 0.30
C VAL A 13 18.28 -6.20 1.77
N SER A 14 19.41 -6.84 2.08
CA SER A 14 19.90 -6.98 3.47
C SER A 14 20.31 -5.61 4.04
N PRO A 15 19.71 -5.12 5.15
CA PRO A 15 20.07 -3.83 5.72
C PRO A 15 21.47 -3.82 6.36
N THR A 16 21.99 -5.00 6.72
CA THR A 16 23.31 -5.16 7.34
C THR A 16 24.45 -5.36 6.34
N THR A 17 24.17 -5.86 5.14
CA THR A 17 25.20 -6.21 4.15
C THR A 17 25.01 -5.59 2.77
N GLY A 18 23.83 -5.03 2.47
CA GLY A 18 23.51 -4.46 1.16
C GLY A 18 23.31 -5.49 0.04
N GLU A 19 23.57 -6.77 0.29
CA GLU A 19 23.44 -7.83 -0.70
C GLU A 19 21.97 -8.22 -0.94
N ILE A 20 21.70 -8.62 -2.18
CA ILE A 20 20.41 -9.18 -2.60
C ILE A 20 20.37 -10.64 -2.11
N ARG A 21 19.40 -10.95 -1.24
CA ARG A 21 19.29 -12.30 -0.65
C ARG A 21 18.62 -13.26 -1.63
N GLU A 22 19.14 -14.49 -1.75
CA GLU A 22 18.49 -15.57 -2.53
C GLU A 22 17.12 -15.96 -1.97
N HIS A 23 16.93 -15.84 -0.65
CA HIS A 23 15.63 -16.04 0.00
C HIS A 23 15.22 -14.80 0.80
N PRO A 24 13.99 -14.29 0.58
CA PRO A 24 13.51 -13.12 1.29
C PRO A 24 13.36 -13.43 2.78
N PHE A 25 13.59 -12.44 3.62
CA PHE A 25 13.41 -12.58 5.05
C PHE A 25 11.91 -12.71 5.34
N ILE A 26 11.44 -13.93 5.65
CA ILE A 26 10.02 -14.30 5.73
C ILE A 26 9.18 -13.33 6.58
N LEU A 27 9.71 -12.90 7.73
CA LEU A 27 9.05 -11.90 8.58
C LEU A 27 8.84 -10.56 7.88
N LEU A 28 9.87 -10.04 7.22
CA LEU A 28 9.80 -8.78 6.47
C LEU A 28 8.92 -8.93 5.24
N PHE A 29 8.95 -10.08 4.56
CA PHE A 29 8.10 -10.37 3.42
C PHE A 29 6.61 -10.29 3.78
N TYR A 30 6.18 -11.00 4.83
CA TYR A 30 4.79 -10.94 5.29
C TYR A 30 4.42 -9.58 5.88
N ALA A 31 5.34 -8.90 6.58
CA ALA A 31 5.11 -7.55 7.06
C ALA A 31 4.89 -6.56 5.90
N SER A 32 5.66 -6.70 4.81
CA SER A 32 5.54 -5.88 3.61
C SER A 32 4.19 -6.10 2.91
N ILE A 33 3.78 -7.37 2.75
CA ILE A 33 2.48 -7.74 2.18
C ILE A 33 1.33 -7.20 3.05
N THR A 34 1.45 -7.32 4.37
CA THR A 34 0.44 -6.81 5.30
C THR A 34 0.34 -5.29 5.22
N GLY A 35 1.49 -4.60 5.20
CA GLY A 35 1.55 -3.14 5.10
C GLY A 35 0.91 -2.62 3.81
N ILE A 36 1.24 -3.21 2.66
CA ILE A 36 0.67 -2.77 1.37
C ILE A 36 -0.82 -3.09 1.27
N SER A 37 -1.26 -4.24 1.80
CA SER A 37 -2.67 -4.62 1.84
C SER A 37 -3.50 -3.62 2.66
N ALA A 38 -3.01 -3.23 3.85
CA ALA A 38 -3.67 -2.25 4.69
C ALA A 38 -3.82 -0.88 3.99
N ILE A 39 -2.78 -0.44 3.28
CA ILE A 39 -2.79 0.82 2.51
C ILE A 39 -3.84 0.76 1.39
N ILE A 40 -3.88 -0.34 0.63
CA ILE A 40 -4.84 -0.53 -0.46
C ILE A 40 -6.28 -0.51 0.09
N ILE A 41 -6.54 -1.21 1.19
CA ILE A 41 -7.87 -1.26 1.82
C ILE A 41 -8.27 0.14 2.30
N PHE A 42 -7.38 0.84 3.01
CA PHE A 42 -7.67 2.18 3.54
C PHE A 42 -7.89 3.20 2.42
N SER A 43 -7.07 3.17 1.37
CA SER A 43 -7.24 4.03 0.19
C SER A 43 -8.55 3.74 -0.53
N SER A 44 -8.87 2.46 -0.73
CA SER A 44 -10.12 2.03 -1.37
C SER A 44 -11.34 2.48 -0.59
N TYR A 45 -11.30 2.38 0.75
CA TYR A 45 -12.38 2.86 1.61
C TYR A 45 -12.58 4.38 1.49
N ARG A 46 -11.47 5.13 1.53
CA ARG A 46 -11.49 6.59 1.38
C ARG A 46 -12.01 7.03 0.01
N ASP A 47 -11.60 6.36 -1.07
CA ASP A 47 -12.06 6.65 -2.43
C ASP A 47 -13.56 6.36 -2.60
N ARG A 48 -14.05 5.24 -2.04
CA ARG A 48 -15.49 4.92 -2.03
C ARG A 48 -16.29 6.02 -1.34
N LYS A 49 -15.82 6.49 -0.18
CA LYS A 49 -16.47 7.59 0.55
C LYS A 49 -16.44 8.89 -0.24
N GLN A 50 -15.34 9.20 -0.93
CA GLN A 50 -15.24 10.39 -1.77
C GLN A 50 -16.22 10.34 -2.95
N ARG A 51 -16.30 9.19 -3.64
CA ARG A 51 -17.26 8.98 -4.76
C ARG A 51 -18.72 9.15 -4.32
N GLN A 52 -19.07 8.68 -3.12
CA GLN A 52 -20.42 8.89 -2.57
C GLN A 52 -20.72 10.38 -2.37
N LYS A 53 -19.79 11.14 -1.76
CA LYS A 53 -19.95 12.58 -1.57
C LYS A 53 -20.11 13.33 -2.89
N ASP A 54 -19.28 12.98 -3.88
CA ASP A 54 -19.33 13.63 -5.20
C ASP A 54 -20.65 13.32 -5.92
N ASN A 55 -21.18 12.10 -5.80
CA ASN A 55 -22.48 11.73 -6.37
C ASN A 55 -23.65 12.46 -5.69
N ILE A 56 -23.61 12.64 -4.37
CA ILE A 56 -24.62 13.43 -3.64
C ILE A 56 -24.59 14.88 -4.12
N LYS A 57 -23.40 15.48 -4.20
CA LYS A 57 -23.21 16.87 -4.67
C LYS A 57 -23.67 17.07 -6.12
N ARG A 58 -23.53 16.03 -6.97
CA ARG A 58 -24.06 16.03 -8.34
C ARG A 58 -25.58 15.94 -8.36
N ARG A 59 -26.19 15.10 -7.51
CA ARG A 59 -27.65 15.00 -7.39
C ARG A 59 -28.28 16.28 -6.85
N SER A 60 -27.63 16.98 -5.92
CA SER A 60 -28.15 18.24 -5.36
C SER A 60 -28.00 19.45 -6.30
N LYS A 61 -27.22 19.32 -7.37
CA LYS A 61 -27.02 20.37 -8.39
C LYS A 61 -27.94 20.20 -9.61
N LYS A 62 -28.68 19.10 -9.70
CA LYS A 62 -29.63 18.79 -10.77
C LYS A 62 -31.04 19.16 -10.30
#